data_AF-A0A1Q7ZFN9-F1
#
_entry.id   AF-A0A1Q7ZFN9-F1
#
_cell.length_a   1.000
_cell.length_b   1.000
_cell.length_c   1.000
_cell.angle_alpha   90.00
_cell.angle_beta   90.00
_cell.angle_gamma   90.00
#
_symmetry.space_group_name_H-M   'P 1'
#
loop_
_entity.id
_entity.type
_entity.pdbx_description
1 polymer ?
#
loop_
_entity_poly.entity_id
_entity_poly.type
_entity_poly.pdbx_seq_one_letter_code
_entity_poly.pdbx_strand_id
1 'polypeptide(L)'
;MEPRRYPPLPPRDRYLRQVARNAAAAGVLIFGSLALGIAGYHVFGRLSWLDALVNASMILTGMGPVDSIVTVPGKVFESFYALWSGVAFLTGVAVLLAPVVHRFLHRFHLDLADEPPEKKR
;
A
#
# COMPACT_ATOMS: atom_id res chain seq x y z
N MET A 1 38.00 -13.26 -17.31
CA MET A 1 36.64 -12.70 -17.11
C MET A 1 36.46 -12.53 -15.62
N GLU A 2 36.57 -11.31 -15.09
CA GLU A 2 36.27 -11.06 -13.68
C GLU A 2 34.80 -11.42 -13.40
N PRO A 3 34.50 -12.11 -12.29
CA PRO A 3 33.13 -12.40 -11.93
C PRO A 3 32.43 -11.08 -11.62
N ARG A 4 31.43 -10.70 -12.42
CA ARG A 4 30.54 -9.57 -12.11
C ARG A 4 30.01 -9.76 -10.69
N ARG A 5 30.45 -8.92 -9.75
CA ARG A 5 30.11 -9.00 -8.32
C ARG A 5 28.63 -8.70 -8.04
N TYR A 6 27.88 -8.21 -9.02
CA TYR A 6 26.48 -7.87 -8.85
C TYR A 6 25.59 -8.45 -9.95
N PRO A 7 24.43 -9.02 -9.59
CA PRO A 7 23.48 -9.52 -10.57
C PRO A 7 22.98 -8.37 -11.47
N PRO A 8 22.87 -8.58 -12.79
CA PRO A 8 22.36 -7.57 -13.71
C PRO A 8 20.92 -7.19 -13.34
N LEU A 9 20.60 -5.90 -13.46
CA LEU A 9 19.25 -5.39 -13.23
C LEU A 9 18.22 -6.24 -14.00
N PRO A 10 17.10 -6.64 -13.37
CA PRO A 10 16.12 -7.49 -14.02
C PRO A 10 15.59 -6.83 -15.31
N PRO A 11 15.34 -7.62 -16.38
CA PRO A 11 14.76 -7.14 -17.63
C PRO A 11 13.48 -6.34 -17.39
N ARG A 12 13.24 -5.30 -18.19
CA ARG A 12 12.09 -4.38 -18.03
C ARG A 12 10.76 -5.13 -17.89
N ASP A 13 10.58 -6.22 -18.63
CA ASP A 13 9.37 -7.04 -18.61
C ASP A 13 9.12 -7.72 -17.27
N ARG A 14 10.17 -8.25 -16.62
CA ARG A 14 10.06 -8.87 -15.29
C ARG A 14 9.75 -7.84 -14.22
N TYR A 15 10.33 -6.64 -14.33
CA TYR A 15 10.04 -5.53 -13.44
C TYR A 15 8.58 -5.07 -13.57
N LEU A 16 8.08 -4.87 -14.79
CA LEU A 16 6.69 -4.47 -15.03
C LEU A 16 5.70 -5.53 -14.50
N ARG A 17 5.99 -6.82 -14.69
CA ARG A 17 5.17 -7.91 -14.13
C ARG A 17 5.14 -7.90 -12.61
N GLN A 18 6.27 -7.62 -11.97
CA GLN A 18 6.38 -7.51 -10.52
C GLN A 18 5.57 -6.32 -9.99
N VAL A 19 5.67 -5.15 -10.64
CA VAL A 19 4.87 -3.96 -10.29
C VAL A 19 3.38 -4.24 -10.48
N ALA A 20 2.98 -4.87 -11.59
CA ALA A 20 1.59 -5.22 -11.84
C ALA A 20 1.03 -6.19 -10.79
N ARG A 21 1.82 -7.20 -10.36
CA ARG A 21 1.41 -8.11 -9.28
C ARG A 21 1.24 -7.38 -7.94
N ASN A 22 2.17 -6.48 -7.61
CA ASN A 22 2.07 -5.69 -6.39
C ASN A 22 0.87 -4.74 -6.43
N ALA A 23 0.60 -4.12 -7.58
CA ALA A 23 -0.57 -3.28 -7.78
C ALA A 23 -1.88 -4.08 -7.67
N ALA A 24 -1.93 -5.29 -8.22
CA ALA A 24 -3.08 -6.18 -8.06
C ALA A 24 -3.27 -6.59 -6.59
N ALA A 25 -2.20 -6.95 -5.88
CA ALA A 25 -2.27 -7.31 -4.46
C ALA A 25 -2.73 -6.13 -3.59
N ALA A 26 -2.19 -4.93 -3.81
CA ALA A 26 -2.64 -3.71 -3.14
C ALA A 26 -4.09 -3.39 -3.49
N GLY A 27 -4.49 -3.54 -4.76
CA GLY A 27 -5.87 -3.38 -5.20
C GLY A 27 -6.83 -4.31 -4.46
N VAL A 28 -6.51 -5.61 -4.38
CA VAL A 28 -7.31 -6.58 -3.63
C VAL A 28 -7.44 -6.19 -2.16
N LEU A 29 -6.35 -5.76 -1.52
CA LEU A 29 -6.35 -5.30 -0.13
C LEU A 29 -7.26 -4.07 0.07
N ILE A 30 -7.13 -3.07 -0.81
CA ILE A 30 -7.88 -1.81 -0.73
C ILE A 30 -9.36 -2.04 -1.05
N PHE A 31 -9.70 -2.71 -2.15
CA PHE A 31 -11.10 -2.99 -2.51
C PHE A 31 -11.77 -3.95 -1.53
N GLY A 32 -11.04 -4.94 -1.00
CA GLY A 32 -11.53 -5.81 0.06
C GLY A 32 -11.81 -5.05 1.36
N SER A 33 -10.89 -4.17 1.77
CA SER A 33 -11.08 -3.31 2.95
C SER A 33 -12.21 -2.30 2.76
N LEU A 34 -12.38 -1.77 1.54
CA LEU A 34 -13.48 -0.88 1.21
C LEU A 34 -14.83 -1.61 1.28
N ALA A 35 -14.94 -2.80 0.68
CA ALA A 35 -16.14 -3.61 0.73
C ALA A 35 -16.54 -3.99 2.17
N LEU A 36 -15.55 -4.33 3.00
CA LEU A 36 -15.75 -4.57 4.44
C LEU A 36 -16.30 -3.33 5.15
N GLY A 37 -15.73 -2.16 4.84
CA GLY A 37 -16.20 -0.86 5.33
C GLY A 37 -17.65 -0.61 4.97
N ILE A 38 -17.98 -0.66 3.68
CA ILE A 38 -19.33 -0.42 3.16
C ILE A 38 -20.35 -1.32 3.87
N ALA A 39 -20.05 -2.62 3.96
CA ALA A 39 -20.95 -3.58 4.61
C ALA A 39 -21.15 -3.25 6.10
N GLY A 40 -20.08 -2.91 6.83
CA GLY A 40 -20.20 -2.60 8.25
C GLY A 40 -20.88 -1.25 8.52
N TYR A 41 -20.60 -0.21 7.73
CA TYR A 41 -21.32 1.06 7.82
C TYR A 41 -22.81 0.92 7.49
N HIS A 42 -23.16 0.09 6.50
CA HIS A 42 -24.54 -0.19 6.16
C HIS A 42 -25.26 -0.97 7.28
N VAL A 43 -24.65 -2.05 7.79
CA VAL A 43 -25.29 -2.94 8.77
C VAL A 43 -25.29 -2.35 10.18
N PHE A 44 -24.12 -1.90 10.67
CA PHE A 44 -23.96 -1.44 12.05
C PHE A 44 -24.25 0.06 12.20
N GLY A 45 -23.91 0.87 11.19
CA GLY A 45 -24.15 2.32 11.16
C GLY A 45 -25.51 2.72 10.60
N ARG A 46 -26.26 1.79 9.98
CA ARG A 46 -27.57 2.02 9.34
C ARG A 46 -27.55 3.10 8.25
N LEU A 47 -26.40 3.33 7.63
CA LEU A 47 -26.22 4.27 6.52
C LEU A 47 -26.78 3.69 5.21
N SER A 48 -27.15 4.54 4.25
CA SER A 48 -27.44 4.07 2.89
C SER A 48 -26.17 3.48 2.25
N TRP A 49 -26.30 2.70 1.18
CA TRP A 49 -25.13 2.13 0.50
C TRP A 49 -24.16 3.21 -0.01
N LEU A 50 -24.69 4.34 -0.49
CA LEU A 50 -23.89 5.43 -1.01
C LEU A 50 -23.16 6.16 0.12
N ASP A 51 -23.85 6.45 1.23
CA ASP A 51 -23.24 7.09 2.40
C ASP A 51 -22.20 6.17 3.05
N ALA A 52 -22.49 4.87 3.13
CA ALA A 52 -21.56 3.86 3.60
C ALA A 52 -20.30 3.79 2.73
N LEU A 53 -20.42 3.92 1.40
CA LEU A 53 -19.28 4.01 0.48
C LEU A 53 -18.43 5.25 0.73
N VAL A 54 -19.05 6.42 0.88
CA VAL A 54 -18.32 7.67 1.14
C VAL A 54 -17.59 7.60 2.47
N ASN A 55 -18.25 7.19 3.55
CA ASN A 55 -17.66 7.07 4.89
C ASN A 55 -16.54 6.02 4.94
N ALA A 56 -16.76 4.85 4.33
CA ALA A 56 -15.73 3.81 4.23
C ALA A 56 -14.51 4.32 3.46
N SER A 57 -14.72 5.00 2.33
CA SER A 57 -13.64 5.56 1.51
C SER A 57 -12.83 6.61 2.29
N MET A 58 -13.50 7.51 3.00
CA MET A 58 -12.82 8.56 3.77
C MET A 58 -11.94 7.96 4.86
N ILE A 59 -12.48 7.06 5.69
CA ILE A 59 -11.71 6.36 6.72
C ILE A 59 -10.58 5.54 6.13
N LEU A 60 -10.82 4.84 5.01
CA LEU A 60 -9.78 4.04 4.33
C LEU A 60 -8.59 4.89 3.89
N THR A 61 -8.83 6.15 3.55
CA THR A 61 -7.79 7.12 3.18
C THR A 61 -7.23 7.94 4.36
N GLY A 62 -7.66 7.64 5.59
CA GLY A 62 -7.19 8.31 6.81
C GLY A 62 -7.90 9.62 7.13
N MET A 63 -8.98 9.95 6.41
CA MET A 63 -9.86 11.06 6.74
C MET A 63 -10.99 10.58 7.66
N GLY A 64 -11.57 11.48 8.47
CA GLY A 64 -12.71 11.13 9.32
C GLY A 64 -13.97 10.76 8.52
N PRO A 65 -15.00 10.20 9.17
CA PRO A 65 -16.28 9.96 8.52
C PRO A 65 -16.95 11.30 8.14
N VAL A 66 -17.77 11.29 7.09
CA VAL A 66 -18.61 12.42 6.70
C VAL A 66 -19.84 12.49 7.60
N ASP A 67 -20.45 11.33 7.84
CA ASP A 67 -21.68 11.21 8.61
C ASP A 67 -21.37 10.73 10.03
N SER A 68 -22.02 11.37 11.01
CA SER A 68 -21.89 10.95 12.40
C SER A 68 -22.64 9.65 12.63
N ILE A 69 -21.93 8.57 13.01
CA ILE A 69 -22.59 7.36 13.49
C ILE A 69 -23.19 7.59 14.88
N VAL A 70 -24.51 7.42 14.97
CA VAL A 70 -25.26 7.58 16.23
C VAL A 70 -25.43 6.26 17.00
N THR A 71 -25.37 5.12 16.31
CA THR A 71 -25.58 3.80 16.88
C THR A 71 -24.36 3.28 17.63
N VAL A 72 -24.55 2.71 18.83
CA VAL A 72 -23.48 2.06 19.61
C VAL A 72 -22.69 1.00 18.81
N PRO A 73 -23.32 0.01 18.15
CA PRO A 73 -22.57 -0.99 17.38
C PRO A 73 -21.79 -0.37 16.22
N GLY A 74 -22.35 0.65 15.55
CA GLY A 74 -21.65 1.37 14.50
C GLY A 74 -20.40 2.10 14.99
N LYS A 75 -20.44 2.75 16.17
CA LYS A 75 -19.26 3.45 16.73
C LYS A 75 -18.12 2.48 17.05
N VAL A 76 -18.47 1.30 17.59
CA VAL A 76 -17.49 0.23 17.84
C VAL A 76 -16.89 -0.24 16.53
N PHE A 77 -17.74 -0.52 15.53
CA PHE A 77 -17.28 -0.91 14.19
C PHE A 77 -16.34 0.14 13.58
N GLU A 78 -16.77 1.41 13.54
CA GLU A 78 -16.00 2.53 13.01
C GLU A 78 -14.61 2.64 13.66
N SER A 79 -14.53 2.46 14.99
CA SER A 79 -13.27 2.52 15.73
C SER A 79 -12.29 1.43 15.27
N PHE A 80 -12.75 0.18 15.16
CA PHE A 80 -11.92 -0.92 14.66
C PHE A 80 -11.60 -0.76 13.17
N TYR A 81 -12.58 -0.31 12.40
CA TYR A 81 -12.42 -0.10 10.97
C TYR A 81 -11.40 1.01 10.67
N ALA A 82 -11.34 2.07 11.47
CA ALA A 82 -10.35 3.13 11.35
C ALA A 82 -8.92 2.62 11.58
N LEU A 83 -8.71 1.78 12.60
CA LEU A 83 -7.41 1.15 12.85
C LEU A 83 -7.01 0.20 11.71
N TRP A 84 -7.92 -0.67 11.29
CA TRP A 84 -7.69 -1.59 10.17
C TRP A 84 -7.36 -0.83 8.88
N SER A 85 -8.15 0.20 8.58
CA SER A 85 -8.01 1.05 7.40
C SER A 85 -6.65 1.72 7.33
N GLY A 86 -6.18 2.29 8.45
CA GLY A 86 -4.84 2.89 8.51
C GLY A 86 -3.74 1.87 8.19
N VAL A 87 -3.81 0.66 8.77
CA VAL A 87 -2.85 -0.41 8.49
C VAL A 87 -2.94 -0.88 7.03
N ALA A 88 -4.15 -1.07 6.50
CA ALA A 88 -4.37 -1.51 5.12
C ALA A 88 -3.86 -0.49 4.11
N PHE A 89 -4.12 0.80 4.32
CA PHE A 89 -3.64 1.88 3.47
C PHE A 89 -2.11 1.96 3.46
N LEU A 90 -1.48 2.02 4.63
CA LEU A 90 -0.02 2.05 4.74
C LEU A 90 0.63 0.81 4.13
N THR A 91 0.04 -0.36 4.33
CA THR A 91 0.48 -1.61 3.72
C THR A 91 0.37 -1.56 2.20
N GLY A 92 -0.75 -1.07 1.67
CA GLY A 92 -0.95 -0.87 0.23
C GLY A 92 0.13 0.04 -0.37
N VAL A 93 0.40 1.18 0.26
CA VAL A 93 1.47 2.10 -0.14
C VAL A 93 2.84 1.41 -0.10
N ALA A 94 3.16 0.68 0.97
CA ALA A 94 4.42 -0.03 1.11
C ALA A 94 4.62 -1.10 0.02
N VAL A 95 3.59 -1.88 -0.29
CA VAL A 95 3.62 -2.92 -1.35
C VAL A 95 3.84 -2.30 -2.73
N LEU A 96 3.22 -1.16 -3.00
CA LEU A 96 3.38 -0.41 -4.25
C LEU A 96 4.79 0.20 -4.38
N LEU A 97 5.34 0.74 -3.29
CA LEU A 97 6.65 1.41 -3.28
C LEU A 97 7.82 0.43 -3.19
N ALA A 98 7.65 -0.76 -2.61
CA ALA A 98 8.69 -1.78 -2.46
C ALA A 98 9.55 -2.01 -3.72
N PRO A 99 9.00 -2.23 -4.93
CA PRO A 99 9.82 -2.44 -6.13
C PRO A 99 10.59 -1.20 -6.58
N VAL A 100 10.08 0.01 -6.29
CA VAL A 100 10.77 1.27 -6.59
C VAL A 100 11.94 1.47 -5.64
N VAL A 101 11.69 1.32 -4.34
CA VAL A 101 12.70 1.47 -3.29
C VAL A 101 13.81 0.42 -3.45
N HIS A 102 13.45 -0.85 -3.67
CA HIS A 102 14.43 -1.92 -3.87
C HIS A 102 15.28 -1.68 -5.12
N ARG A 103 14.69 -1.17 -6.22
CA ARG A 103 15.44 -0.84 -7.43
C ARG A 103 16.35 0.37 -7.25
N PHE A 104 15.90 1.39 -6.53
CA PHE A 104 16.69 2.57 -6.19
C PHE A 104 17.91 2.20 -5.32
N LEU A 105 17.70 1.43 -4.25
CA LEU A 105 18.78 0.97 -3.37
C LEU A 105 19.78 0.07 -4.08
N HIS A 106 19.31 -0.81 -4.97
CA HIS A 106 20.19 -1.66 -5.76
C HIS A 106 21.04 -0.83 -6.76
N ARG A 107 20.47 0.21 -7.38
CA ARG A 107 21.23 1.11 -8.26
C ARG A 107 22.28 1.90 -7.49
N PHE A 108 21.90 2.46 -6.33
CA PHE A 108 22.81 3.25 -5.51
C PHE A 108 24.01 2.44 -4.98
N HIS A 109 23.82 1.18 -4.58
CA HIS A 109 24.93 0.31 -4.18
C HIS A 109 25.86 -0.06 -5.35
N LEU A 110 25.34 -0.11 -6.59
CA LEU A 110 26.18 -0.31 -7.77
C LEU A 110 27.06 0.93 -8.03
N ASP A 111 26.47 2.12 -7.90
CA ASP A 111 27.19 3.38 -8.10
C ASP A 111 28.36 3.56 -7.09
N LEU A 112 28.23 3.08 -5.85
CA LEU A 112 29.33 3.07 -4.85
C LEU A 112 30.40 2.00 -5.12
N ALA A 113 30.03 0.85 -5.68
CA ALA A 113 30.96 -0.25 -5.91
C ALA A 113 31.83 -0.05 -7.16
N ASP A 114 31.40 0.83 -8.07
CA ASP A 114 32.11 1.18 -9.30
C ASP A 114 33.11 2.36 -9.12
N GLU A 115 33.27 2.91 -7.90
CA GLU A 115 34.33 3.87 -7.60
C GLU A 115 35.71 3.14 -7.58
N PRO A 116 36.62 3.44 -8.53
CA PRO A 116 37.91 2.77 -8.57
C PRO A 116 38.72 3.14 -7.32
N PRO A 117 39.46 2.19 -6.71
CA PRO A 117 40.25 2.47 -5.52
C PRO A 117 41.23 3.61 -5.80
N GLU A 118 41.17 4.63 -4.95
CA GLU A 118 42.07 5.78 -4.98
C GLU A 118 43.52 5.28 -5.02
N LYS A 119 44.20 5.53 -6.14
CA LYS A 119 45.63 5.20 -6.28
C LYS A 119 46.41 6.09 -5.31
N LYS A 120 46.72 5.57 -4.12
CA LYS A 120 47.74 6.14 -3.24
C LYS A 120 49.06 6.21 -4.00
N ARG A 121 49.49 7.45 -4.29
CA ARG A 121 50.82 7.79 -4.82
C ARG A 121 51.88 7.63 -3.73
#